data_AF-A0A6G0U901-F1
#
_entry.id   AF-A0A6G0U901-F1
#
_cell.length_a   1.000
_cell.length_b   1.000
_cell.length_c   1.000
_cell.angle_alpha   90.00
_cell.angle_beta   90.00
_cell.angle_gamma   90.00
#
_symmetry.space_group_name_H-M   'P 1'
#
loop_
_entity.id
_entity.type
_entity.pdbx_description
1 polymer ?
#
loop_
_entity_poly.entity_id
_entity_poly.type
_entity_poly.pdbx_seq_one_letter_code
_entity_poly.pdbx_strand_id
1 'polypeptide(L)'
;MDMMDSDANTVLHSVTKGVHVGPPPVWPGMDNVTNSSMFDESNLPYDMKFNEGHVVAIVTYSILMVVSAIGNITVLTIILKRRRKAGTRIHAMLMHLAIADLLVTFLMMPLEITWAWTVQWILGDPLCRIMSFFRIFGLYLSSFILICISVDRYLAVLQPMRLYQMDRRGKLMIAVAWIASVICSLPQSYIFHVERHPNATWYEQCVTYNAFSSKLHELAYLYFGMFMMYWLPLIVILFCYASIIIEIYRRSRESICGQGTDNVRRLGFLGRAKSRTLKMTIIIVIVFVVCWTPYYIMAIW
;
A
#
# COMPACT_ATOMS: atom_id res chain seq x y z
N MET A 1 29.46 1.75 6.51
CA MET A 1 30.90 1.89 6.77
C MET A 1 31.39 3.22 6.17
N ASP A 2 30.97 4.29 6.87
CA ASP A 2 31.82 5.35 7.43
C ASP A 2 32.38 6.50 6.58
N MET A 3 31.76 6.91 5.47
CA MET A 3 32.19 8.17 4.82
C MET A 3 31.13 9.04 4.13
N MET A 4 29.84 8.69 4.17
CA MET A 4 28.75 9.52 3.62
C MET A 4 27.78 10.08 4.67
N ASP A 5 27.98 9.77 5.95
CA ASP A 5 27.17 10.31 7.07
C ASP A 5 27.54 11.75 7.45
N SER A 6 28.67 12.28 6.96
CA SER A 6 29.15 13.59 7.41
C SER A 6 28.44 14.78 6.74
N ASP A 7 27.98 14.62 5.49
CA ASP A 7 27.40 15.73 4.72
C ASP A 7 25.89 15.91 4.96
N ALA A 8 25.15 14.82 5.23
CA ALA A 8 23.72 14.89 5.56
C ALA A 8 23.47 15.53 6.95
N ASN A 9 24.37 15.29 7.90
CA ASN A 9 24.30 15.86 9.25
C ASN A 9 24.56 17.37 9.26
N THR A 10 25.34 17.90 8.31
CA THR A 10 25.68 19.33 8.27
C THR A 10 24.51 20.20 7.78
N VAL A 11 23.65 19.66 6.91
CA VAL A 11 22.46 20.38 6.41
C VAL A 11 21.33 20.36 7.44
N LEU A 12 21.12 19.22 8.14
CA LEU A 12 20.10 19.06 9.16
C LEU A 12 20.37 19.92 10.42
N HIS A 13 21.64 20.09 10.80
CA HIS A 13 22.05 20.87 11.98
C HIS A 13 21.72 22.38 11.91
N SER A 14 21.44 22.91 10.71
CA SER A 14 21.16 24.33 10.52
C SER A 14 19.70 24.73 10.77
N VAL A 15 18.76 23.78 10.80
CA VAL A 15 17.31 24.06 10.81
C VAL A 15 16.67 23.87 12.19
N THR A 16 17.27 23.11 13.12
CA THR A 16 16.55 22.60 14.33
C THR A 16 17.08 23.13 15.67
N LYS A 17 17.67 24.33 15.71
CA LYS A 17 18.22 24.94 16.95
C LYS A 17 17.21 25.26 18.08
N GLY A 18 16.01 24.67 18.14
CA GLY A 18 15.01 25.08 19.13
C GLY A 18 13.91 24.11 19.53
N VAL A 19 13.92 22.82 19.14
CA VAL A 19 12.84 21.90 19.52
C VAL A 19 13.29 20.97 20.63
N HIS A 20 13.11 21.40 21.88
CA HIS A 20 13.14 20.50 23.04
C HIS A 20 11.86 19.65 23.06
N VAL A 21 11.95 18.37 22.67
CA VAL A 21 10.87 17.40 22.80
C VAL A 21 11.05 16.66 24.13
N GLY A 22 10.09 16.82 25.04
CA GLY A 22 10.10 16.13 26.34
C GLY A 22 9.79 14.62 26.22
N PRO A 23 10.05 13.84 27.28
CA PRO A 23 9.81 12.39 27.28
C PRO A 23 8.31 12.05 27.13
N PRO A 24 7.97 10.88 26.56
CA PRO A 24 6.58 10.45 26.36
C PRO A 24 5.82 10.24 27.69
N PRO A 25 4.48 10.32 27.69
CA PRO A 25 3.68 10.21 28.90
C PRO A 25 3.67 8.78 29.48
N VAL A 26 3.94 8.68 30.79
CA VAL A 26 3.80 7.45 31.59
C VAL A 26 2.32 7.21 31.88
N TRP A 27 1.81 6.01 31.57
CA TRP A 27 0.41 5.63 31.81
C TRP A 27 0.15 5.29 33.29
N PRO A 28 -1.05 5.59 33.84
CA PRO A 28 -1.33 5.42 35.26
C PRO A 28 -1.65 3.96 35.60
N GLY A 29 -0.91 3.41 36.58
CA GLY A 29 -1.06 2.03 37.05
C GLY A 29 0.22 1.37 37.60
N MET A 30 1.30 2.14 37.79
CA MET A 30 2.62 1.61 38.20
C MET A 30 3.08 2.32 39.48
N ASP A 31 2.27 2.20 40.52
CA ASP A 31 2.52 2.86 41.80
C ASP A 31 3.18 1.82 42.73
N ASN A 32 4.45 2.07 43.11
CA ASN A 32 5.25 1.41 44.15
C ASN A 32 6.42 0.49 43.73
N VAL A 33 7.27 0.91 42.79
CA VAL A 33 8.71 0.62 42.90
C VAL A 33 9.51 1.83 42.41
N THR A 34 9.96 2.68 43.34
CA THR A 34 11.02 3.67 43.08
C THR A 34 12.36 2.95 42.95
N ASN A 35 12.59 2.29 41.82
CA ASN A 35 13.93 2.00 41.32
C ASN A 35 14.04 2.72 39.97
N SER A 36 14.43 3.98 40.02
CA SER A 36 14.79 4.80 38.86
C SER A 36 15.96 4.23 38.03
N SER A 37 16.54 3.10 38.44
CA SER A 37 17.58 2.35 37.73
C SER A 37 17.05 1.23 36.82
N MET A 38 15.75 0.88 36.87
CA MET A 38 15.21 -0.24 36.07
C MET A 38 14.76 0.19 34.66
N PHE A 39 14.51 1.48 34.45
CA PHE A 39 14.12 2.08 33.17
C PHE A 39 15.22 3.00 32.63
N ASP A 40 16.46 2.51 32.57
CA ASP A 40 17.55 3.30 32.04
C ASP A 40 17.51 3.33 30.50
N GLU A 41 16.64 4.19 29.95
CA GLU A 41 16.53 4.46 28.51
C GLU A 41 17.86 4.95 27.90
N SER A 42 18.84 5.39 28.70
CA SER A 42 20.10 5.92 28.19
C SER A 42 20.86 4.89 27.34
N ASN A 43 20.72 3.59 27.64
CA ASN A 43 21.44 2.49 26.98
C ASN A 43 20.76 1.92 25.71
N LEU A 44 19.57 2.39 25.33
CA LEU A 44 18.92 1.94 24.09
C LEU A 44 19.56 2.62 22.86
N PRO A 45 19.63 1.93 21.70
CA PRO A 45 20.01 2.54 20.42
C PRO A 45 19.13 3.75 20.06
N TYR A 46 19.67 4.70 19.30
CA TYR A 46 18.94 5.91 18.88
C TYR A 46 17.64 5.61 18.11
N ASP A 47 17.63 4.54 17.32
CA ASP A 47 16.46 4.09 16.54
C ASP A 47 15.35 3.48 17.40
N MET A 48 15.67 3.09 18.64
CA MET A 48 14.73 2.54 19.62
C MET A 48 14.21 3.60 20.60
N LYS A 49 14.55 4.88 20.37
CA LYS A 49 14.04 6.02 21.12
C LYS A 49 13.16 6.88 20.24
N PHE A 50 12.21 7.57 20.86
CA PHE A 50 11.41 8.55 20.14
C PHE A 50 12.33 9.64 19.57
N ASN A 51 12.29 9.83 18.25
CA ASN A 51 13.24 10.65 17.52
C ASN A 51 12.55 11.42 16.39
N GLU A 52 13.29 12.26 15.68
CA GLU A 52 12.75 13.06 14.58
C GLU A 52 12.15 12.21 13.45
N GLY A 53 12.72 11.03 13.18
CA GLY A 53 12.18 10.08 12.20
C GLY A 53 10.78 9.60 12.58
N HIS A 54 10.55 9.29 13.86
CA HIS A 54 9.24 8.95 14.39
C HIS A 54 8.24 10.11 14.26
N VAL A 55 8.66 11.35 14.54
CA VAL A 55 7.82 12.55 14.36
C VAL A 55 7.42 12.71 12.89
N VAL A 56 8.37 12.59 11.96
CA VAL A 56 8.10 12.68 10.52
C VAL A 56 7.13 11.58 10.07
N ALA A 57 7.32 10.35 10.54
CA ALA A 57 6.42 9.24 10.24
C ALA A 57 4.99 9.50 10.75
N ILE A 58 4.84 9.92 12.01
CA ILE A 58 3.54 10.23 12.62
C ILE A 58 2.82 11.33 11.84
N VAL A 59 3.51 12.43 11.56
CA VAL A 59 2.92 13.57 10.82
C VAL A 59 2.52 13.12 9.41
N THR A 60 3.39 12.40 8.71
CA THR A 60 3.13 11.93 7.34
C THR A 60 1.95 10.97 7.28
N TYR A 61 1.93 9.92 8.11
CA TYR A 61 0.83 8.97 8.14
C TYR A 61 -0.49 9.63 8.58
N SER A 62 -0.45 10.60 9.50
CA SER A 62 -1.65 11.33 9.92
C SER A 62 -2.26 12.15 8.78
N ILE A 63 -1.43 12.86 8.00
CA ILE A 63 -1.89 13.62 6.83
C ILE A 63 -2.45 12.67 5.76
N LEU A 64 -1.71 11.59 5.44
CA LEU A 64 -2.16 10.59 4.47
C LEU A 64 -3.46 9.93 4.90
N MET A 65 -3.64 9.65 6.19
CA MET A 65 -4.85 9.07 6.75
C MET A 65 -6.06 9.99 6.53
N VAL A 66 -5.94 11.29 6.82
CA VAL A 66 -7.03 12.24 6.62
C VAL A 66 -7.40 12.36 5.13
N VAL A 67 -6.40 12.54 4.26
CA VAL A 67 -6.61 12.69 2.82
C VAL A 67 -7.23 11.41 2.23
N SER A 68 -6.68 10.25 2.59
CA SER A 68 -7.17 8.95 2.13
C SER A 68 -8.58 8.66 2.64
N ALA A 69 -8.89 8.95 3.90
CA ALA A 69 -10.22 8.77 4.47
C ALA A 69 -11.25 9.61 3.70
N ILE A 70 -11.00 10.91 3.54
CA ILE A 70 -11.92 11.81 2.83
C ILE A 70 -12.11 11.32 1.38
N GLY A 71 -11.03 11.02 0.67
CA GLY A 71 -11.07 10.57 -0.72
C GLY A 71 -11.86 9.26 -0.89
N ASN A 72 -11.46 8.22 -0.17
CA ASN A 72 -12.02 6.89 -0.33
C ASN A 72 -13.45 6.76 0.22
N ILE A 73 -13.81 7.44 1.33
CA ILE A 73 -15.19 7.51 1.81
C ILE A 73 -16.09 8.22 0.80
N THR A 74 -15.60 9.32 0.21
CA THR A 74 -16.35 10.07 -0.80
C THR A 74 -16.60 9.21 -2.04
N VAL A 75 -15.56 8.54 -2.55
CA VAL A 75 -15.66 7.62 -3.70
C VAL A 75 -16.65 6.50 -3.40
N LEU A 76 -16.52 5.85 -2.24
CA LEU A 76 -17.42 4.78 -1.80
C LEU A 76 -18.87 5.26 -1.73
N THR A 77 -19.10 6.43 -1.12
CA THR A 77 -20.45 7.02 -0.98
C THR A 77 -21.07 7.35 -2.34
N ILE A 78 -20.30 7.94 -3.26
CA ILE A 78 -20.76 8.26 -4.62
C ILE A 78 -21.12 6.96 -5.37
N ILE A 79 -20.28 5.93 -5.28
CA ILE A 79 -20.51 4.64 -5.93
C ILE A 79 -21.77 3.97 -5.38
N LEU A 80 -21.94 3.93 -4.06
CA LEU A 80 -23.12 3.35 -3.41
C LEU A 80 -24.40 4.06 -3.84
N LYS A 81 -24.39 5.40 -3.91
CA LYS A 81 -25.53 6.18 -4.42
C LYS A 81 -25.84 5.89 -5.89
N ARG A 82 -24.82 5.77 -6.75
CA ARG A 82 -24.99 5.47 -8.18
C ARG A 82 -25.44 4.04 -8.44
N ARG A 83 -24.94 3.06 -7.68
CA ARG A 83 -25.29 1.64 -7.82
C ARG A 83 -26.79 1.39 -7.62
N ARG A 84 -27.44 2.13 -6.72
CA ARG A 84 -28.90 2.06 -6.51
C ARG A 84 -29.71 2.49 -7.74
N LYS A 85 -29.13 3.31 -8.62
CA LYS A 85 -29.80 3.83 -9.83
C LYS A 85 -29.41 3.06 -11.10
N ALA A 86 -28.13 2.70 -11.25
CA ALA A 86 -27.61 1.87 -12.33
C ALA A 86 -26.20 1.35 -11.97
N GLY A 87 -26.10 0.10 -11.49
CA GLY A 87 -24.81 -0.53 -11.16
C GLY A 87 -24.06 -0.99 -12.41
N THR A 88 -22.87 -0.45 -12.66
CA THR A 88 -21.94 -0.99 -13.67
C THR A 88 -20.87 -1.83 -12.99
N ARG A 89 -20.29 -2.81 -13.69
CA ARG A 89 -19.24 -3.67 -13.10
C ARG A 89 -18.03 -2.88 -12.62
N ILE A 90 -17.61 -1.87 -13.36
CA ILE A 90 -16.46 -1.05 -12.97
C ILE A 90 -16.71 -0.38 -11.62
N HIS A 91 -17.95 -0.03 -11.29
CA HIS A 91 -18.30 0.47 -9.96
C HIS A 91 -18.09 -0.56 -8.86
N ALA A 92 -18.28 -1.87 -9.13
CA ALA A 92 -17.97 -2.91 -8.16
C ALA A 92 -16.46 -3.04 -7.91
N MET A 93 -15.63 -3.03 -8.96
CA MET A 93 -14.17 -3.06 -8.80
C MET A 93 -13.64 -1.82 -8.07
N LEU A 94 -14.14 -0.63 -8.41
CA LEU A 94 -13.77 0.61 -7.73
C LEU A 94 -14.25 0.64 -6.27
N MET A 95 -15.37 0.00 -5.95
CA MET A 95 -15.83 -0.15 -4.58
C MET A 95 -14.88 -1.04 -3.77
N HIS A 96 -14.43 -2.17 -4.33
CA HIS A 96 -13.44 -3.02 -3.65
C HIS A 96 -12.08 -2.34 -3.51
N LEU A 97 -11.67 -1.50 -4.47
CA LEU A 97 -10.48 -0.67 -4.35
C LEU A 97 -10.62 0.32 -3.18
N ALA A 98 -11.73 1.05 -3.11
CA ALA A 98 -11.99 1.97 -2.01
C ALA A 98 -12.05 1.25 -0.66
N ILE A 99 -12.60 0.03 -0.59
CA ILE A 99 -12.58 -0.78 0.64
C ILE A 99 -11.14 -1.15 1.02
N ALA A 100 -10.31 -1.57 0.07
CA ALA A 100 -8.91 -1.91 0.31
C ALA A 100 -8.11 -0.69 0.83
N ASP A 101 -8.30 0.48 0.22
CA ASP A 101 -7.64 1.71 0.65
C ASP A 101 -8.15 2.17 2.03
N LEU A 102 -9.43 1.95 2.37
CA LEU A 102 -9.96 2.21 3.71
C LEU A 102 -9.40 1.24 4.77
N LEU A 103 -9.10 -0.02 4.41
CA LEU A 103 -8.39 -0.93 5.29
C LEU A 103 -6.98 -0.42 5.60
N VAL A 104 -6.26 0.09 4.59
CA VAL A 104 -4.95 0.74 4.81
C VAL A 104 -5.13 1.97 5.71
N THR A 105 -6.13 2.78 5.43
CA THR A 105 -6.38 4.05 6.13
C THR A 105 -6.74 3.86 7.60
N PHE A 106 -7.56 2.87 7.92
CA PHE A 106 -8.11 2.70 9.27
C PHE A 106 -7.47 1.58 10.09
N LEU A 107 -6.69 0.69 9.46
CA LEU A 107 -5.97 -0.38 10.16
C LEU A 107 -4.47 -0.16 10.12
N MET A 108 -3.90 -0.02 8.92
CA MET A 108 -2.45 0.09 8.76
C MET A 108 -1.91 1.44 9.25
N MET A 109 -2.46 2.57 8.81
CA MET A 109 -1.91 3.88 9.20
C MET A 109 -1.99 4.15 10.71
N PRO A 110 -3.10 3.85 11.43
CA PRO A 110 -3.14 4.03 12.88
C PRO A 110 -2.17 3.09 13.61
N LEU A 111 -1.95 1.89 13.08
CA LEU A 111 -0.95 0.95 13.61
C LEU A 111 0.46 1.55 13.50
N GLU A 112 0.84 2.08 12.34
CA GLU A 112 2.15 2.73 12.16
C GLU A 112 2.30 3.96 13.07
N ILE A 113 1.27 4.80 13.16
CA ILE A 113 1.28 6.00 14.02
C ILE A 113 1.46 5.59 15.49
N THR A 114 0.70 4.59 15.93
CA THR A 114 0.77 4.11 17.32
C THR A 114 2.13 3.53 17.61
N TRP A 115 2.66 2.69 16.71
CA TRP A 115 3.97 2.07 16.90
C TRP A 115 5.11 3.10 16.87
N ALA A 116 5.06 4.10 15.99
CA ALA A 116 6.03 5.19 15.96
C ALA A 116 5.94 6.08 17.20
N TRP A 117 4.75 6.23 17.80
CA TRP A 117 4.56 7.01 19.01
C TRP A 117 5.01 6.28 20.27
N THR A 118 4.65 4.99 20.40
CA THR A 118 5.01 4.20 21.59
C THR A 118 6.45 3.74 21.54
N VAL A 119 7.04 3.58 20.35
CA VAL A 119 8.38 3.03 20.08
C VAL A 119 8.57 1.59 20.63
N GLN A 120 7.58 1.07 21.34
CA GLN A 120 7.51 -0.23 21.97
C GLN A 120 6.19 -0.91 21.61
N TRP A 121 6.19 -2.24 21.53
CA TRP A 121 5.00 -3.06 21.39
C TRP A 121 4.50 -3.55 22.75
N ILE A 122 3.30 -3.13 23.17
CA ILE A 122 2.72 -3.47 24.48
C ILE A 122 1.44 -4.33 24.40
N LEU A 123 0.97 -4.62 23.20
CA LEU A 123 -0.32 -5.29 22.97
C LEU A 123 -0.21 -6.83 22.98
N GLY A 124 0.96 -7.37 23.30
CA GLY A 124 1.22 -8.81 23.36
C GLY A 124 1.33 -9.51 21.99
N ASP A 125 1.72 -10.79 22.01
CA ASP A 125 2.06 -11.57 20.82
C ASP A 125 0.87 -11.82 19.85
N PRO A 126 -0.35 -12.17 20.31
CA PRO A 126 -1.46 -12.40 19.40
C PRO A 126 -1.81 -11.16 18.57
N LEU A 127 -1.81 -9.98 19.20
CA LEU A 127 -2.08 -8.73 18.49
C LEU A 127 -0.93 -8.35 17.57
N CYS A 128 0.34 -8.63 17.91
CA CYS A 128 1.48 -8.41 17.00
C CYS A 128 1.28 -9.17 15.68
N ARG A 129 0.92 -10.45 15.75
CA ARG A 129 0.69 -11.31 14.58
C ARG A 129 -0.50 -10.83 13.74
N ILE A 130 -1.63 -10.50 14.39
CA ILE A 130 -2.84 -10.02 13.71
C ILE A 130 -2.60 -8.67 13.05
N MET A 131 -1.96 -7.73 13.75
CA MET A 131 -1.68 -6.40 13.24
C MET A 131 -0.66 -6.43 12.10
N SER A 132 0.35 -7.32 12.18
CA SER A 132 1.31 -7.54 11.09
C SER A 132 0.64 -8.07 9.82
N PHE A 133 -0.40 -8.90 9.94
CA PHE A 133 -1.23 -9.29 8.80
C PHE A 133 -1.93 -8.07 8.17
N PHE A 134 -2.64 -7.26 8.98
CA PHE A 134 -3.38 -6.10 8.46
C PHE A 134 -2.47 -4.99 7.92
N ARG A 135 -1.23 -4.92 8.40
CA ARG A 135 -0.19 -3.99 7.92
C ARG A 135 0.01 -4.07 6.41
N ILE A 136 -0.02 -5.27 5.83
CA ILE A 136 0.22 -5.46 4.39
C ILE A 136 -1.01 -5.92 3.60
N PHE A 137 -2.03 -6.45 4.27
CA PHE A 137 -3.23 -6.99 3.63
C PHE A 137 -3.94 -5.98 2.72
N GLY A 138 -4.17 -4.76 3.22
CA GLY A 138 -4.81 -3.71 2.43
C GLY A 138 -3.99 -3.33 1.19
N LEU A 139 -2.66 -3.30 1.30
CA LEU A 139 -1.74 -2.97 0.21
C LEU A 139 -1.79 -4.03 -0.90
N TYR A 140 -1.70 -5.32 -0.54
CA TYR A 140 -1.86 -6.41 -1.51
C TYR A 140 -3.23 -6.38 -2.18
N LEU A 141 -4.29 -6.17 -1.41
CA LEU A 141 -5.65 -6.13 -1.94
C LEU A 141 -5.80 -4.98 -2.95
N SER A 142 -5.34 -3.77 -2.62
CA SER A 142 -5.37 -2.63 -3.55
C SER A 142 -4.60 -2.94 -4.84
N SER A 143 -3.37 -3.47 -4.74
CA SER A 143 -2.55 -3.88 -5.89
C SER A 143 -3.25 -4.91 -6.78
N PHE A 144 -3.82 -5.98 -6.20
CA PHE A 144 -4.52 -7.00 -6.99
C PHE A 144 -5.84 -6.51 -7.58
N ILE A 145 -6.55 -5.57 -6.94
CA ILE A 145 -7.73 -4.94 -7.53
C ILE A 145 -7.35 -4.03 -8.71
N LEU A 146 -6.20 -3.35 -8.67
CA LEU A 146 -5.69 -2.58 -9.81
C LEU A 146 -5.37 -3.47 -11.02
N ILE A 147 -4.81 -4.66 -10.79
CA ILE A 147 -4.66 -5.70 -11.83
C ILE A 147 -6.04 -6.04 -12.40
N CYS A 148 -7.01 -6.33 -11.55
CA CYS A 148 -8.35 -6.71 -11.98
C CYS A 148 -9.00 -5.63 -12.85
N ILE A 149 -8.88 -4.35 -12.47
CA ILE A 149 -9.38 -3.22 -13.26
C ILE A 149 -8.70 -3.19 -14.63
N SER A 150 -7.38 -3.32 -14.68
CA SER A 150 -6.61 -3.24 -15.92
C SER A 150 -6.92 -4.39 -16.89
N VAL A 151 -7.07 -5.61 -16.36
CA VAL A 151 -7.49 -6.77 -17.15
C VAL A 151 -8.94 -6.63 -17.63
N ASP A 152 -9.87 -6.14 -16.80
CA ASP A 152 -11.26 -5.89 -17.23
C ASP A 152 -11.31 -4.84 -18.36
N ARG A 153 -10.49 -3.79 -18.28
CA ARG A 153 -10.37 -2.80 -19.37
C ARG A 153 -9.80 -3.41 -20.64
N TYR A 154 -8.74 -4.22 -20.53
CA TYR A 154 -8.15 -4.95 -21.65
C TYR A 154 -9.19 -5.83 -22.35
N LEU A 155 -9.89 -6.66 -21.58
CA LEU A 155 -10.93 -7.56 -22.11
C LEU A 155 -12.09 -6.78 -22.73
N ALA A 156 -12.56 -5.70 -22.10
CA ALA A 156 -13.65 -4.88 -22.63
C ALA A 156 -13.30 -4.19 -23.97
N VAL A 157 -12.01 -3.94 -24.24
CA VAL A 157 -11.56 -3.31 -25.49
C VAL A 157 -11.31 -4.34 -26.58
N LEU A 158 -10.60 -5.42 -26.28
CA LEU A 158 -10.12 -6.40 -27.27
C LEU A 158 -11.12 -7.53 -27.51
N GLN A 159 -11.90 -7.91 -26.50
CA GLN A 159 -12.83 -9.04 -26.57
C GLN A 159 -14.23 -8.60 -26.10
N PRO A 160 -15.05 -7.99 -26.98
CA PRO A 160 -16.42 -7.63 -26.64
C PRO A 160 -17.24 -8.91 -26.40
N MET A 161 -17.35 -9.30 -25.12
CA MET A 161 -18.09 -10.47 -24.68
C MET A 161 -19.54 -10.11 -24.32
N ARG A 162 -20.41 -11.13 -24.17
CA ARG A 162 -21.78 -10.95 -23.68
C ARG A 162 -21.77 -10.47 -22.22
N LEU A 163 -22.62 -9.50 -21.89
CA LEU A 163 -22.69 -8.83 -20.57
C LEU A 163 -22.72 -9.80 -19.37
N TYR A 164 -23.45 -10.92 -19.49
CA TYR A 164 -23.56 -11.93 -18.42
C TYR A 164 -22.23 -12.65 -18.13
N GLN A 165 -21.54 -13.13 -19.17
CA GLN A 165 -20.25 -13.81 -19.02
C GLN A 165 -19.20 -12.86 -18.44
N MET A 166 -19.27 -11.61 -18.84
CA MET A 166 -18.40 -10.58 -18.35
C MET A 166 -18.61 -10.36 -16.82
N ASP A 167 -19.85 -10.35 -16.30
CA ASP A 167 -20.12 -10.11 -14.86
C ASP A 167 -19.59 -11.24 -13.97
N ARG A 168 -19.83 -12.48 -14.39
CA ARG A 168 -19.29 -13.67 -13.71
C ARG A 168 -17.77 -13.64 -13.64
N ARG A 169 -17.09 -13.26 -14.73
CA ARG A 169 -15.63 -13.10 -14.75
C ARG A 169 -15.15 -12.03 -13.78
N GLY A 170 -15.82 -10.87 -13.74
CA GLY A 170 -15.47 -9.79 -12.81
C GLY A 170 -15.55 -10.22 -11.35
N LYS A 171 -16.62 -10.92 -10.97
CA LYS A 171 -16.78 -11.47 -9.61
C LYS A 171 -15.70 -12.49 -9.27
N LEU A 172 -15.37 -13.37 -10.21
CA LEU A 172 -14.28 -14.34 -10.04
C LEU A 172 -12.93 -13.64 -9.85
N MET A 173 -12.61 -12.62 -10.66
CA MET A 173 -11.36 -11.86 -10.53
C MET A 173 -11.25 -11.19 -9.17
N ILE A 174 -12.34 -10.58 -8.67
CA ILE A 174 -12.38 -9.99 -7.33
C ILE A 174 -12.16 -11.07 -6.26
N ALA A 175 -12.84 -12.21 -6.34
CA ALA A 175 -12.65 -13.31 -5.39
C ALA A 175 -11.20 -13.80 -5.36
N VAL A 176 -10.57 -13.95 -6.54
CA VAL A 176 -9.16 -14.31 -6.66
C VAL A 176 -8.25 -13.25 -6.01
N ALA A 177 -8.52 -11.96 -6.21
CA ALA A 177 -7.74 -10.89 -5.59
C ALA A 177 -7.82 -10.91 -4.05
N TRP A 178 -9.00 -11.18 -3.48
CA TRP A 178 -9.17 -11.33 -2.04
C TRP A 178 -8.43 -12.55 -1.50
N ILE A 179 -8.58 -13.71 -2.15
CA ILE A 179 -7.90 -14.94 -1.71
C ILE A 179 -6.38 -14.77 -1.83
N ALA A 180 -5.89 -14.23 -2.95
CA ALA A 180 -4.47 -13.98 -3.16
C ALA A 180 -3.90 -12.99 -2.14
N SER A 181 -4.60 -11.90 -1.83
CA SER A 181 -4.13 -10.93 -0.81
C SER A 181 -4.08 -11.55 0.58
N VAL A 182 -5.06 -12.38 0.96
CA VAL A 182 -4.98 -13.15 2.21
C VAL A 182 -3.75 -14.06 2.20
N ILE A 183 -3.59 -14.90 1.16
CA ILE A 183 -2.46 -15.85 1.06
C ILE A 183 -1.11 -15.13 1.13
N CYS A 184 -0.94 -14.02 0.42
CA CYS A 184 0.31 -13.24 0.43
C CYS A 184 0.57 -12.54 1.77
N SER A 185 -0.47 -12.24 2.55
CA SER A 185 -0.36 -11.54 3.83
C SER A 185 -0.22 -12.50 5.02
N LEU A 186 -0.74 -13.73 4.90
CA LEU A 186 -0.70 -14.74 5.95
C LEU A 186 0.70 -14.99 6.53
N PRO A 187 1.80 -15.07 5.74
CA PRO A 187 3.14 -15.27 6.28
C PRO A 187 3.54 -14.25 7.35
N GLN A 188 3.04 -13.01 7.28
CA GLN A 188 3.30 -11.98 8.29
C GLN A 188 2.88 -12.42 9.69
N SER A 189 1.73 -13.08 9.81
CA SER A 189 1.20 -13.57 11.09
C SER A 189 2.00 -14.72 11.70
N TYR A 190 2.78 -15.42 10.88
CA TYR A 190 3.63 -16.51 11.32
C TYR A 190 5.04 -16.03 11.68
N ILE A 191 5.59 -15.13 10.86
CA ILE A 191 6.96 -14.63 10.96
C ILE A 191 7.10 -13.59 12.08
N PHE A 192 6.16 -12.64 12.17
CA PHE A 192 6.20 -11.63 13.23
C PHE A 192 5.83 -12.24 14.58
N HIS A 193 6.58 -11.88 15.60
CA HIS A 193 6.36 -12.27 16.98
C HIS A 193 6.91 -11.20 17.91
N VAL A 194 6.44 -11.22 19.16
CA VAL A 194 6.95 -10.33 20.20
C VAL A 194 8.25 -10.90 20.76
N GLU A 195 9.29 -10.07 20.72
CA GLU A 195 10.59 -10.34 21.32
C GLU A 195 10.97 -9.24 22.32
N ARG A 196 11.76 -9.63 23.32
CA ARG A 196 12.29 -8.72 24.33
C ARG A 196 13.71 -8.30 24.01
N HIS A 197 14.06 -7.06 24.33
CA HIS A 197 15.44 -6.61 24.17
C HIS A 197 16.38 -7.39 25.11
N PRO A 198 17.55 -7.88 24.64
CA PRO A 198 18.45 -8.71 25.44
C PRO A 198 18.89 -8.06 26.75
N ASN A 199 19.12 -6.74 26.73
CA ASN A 199 19.61 -5.98 27.88
C ASN A 199 18.52 -5.18 28.61
N ALA A 200 17.35 -5.01 28.00
CA ALA A 200 16.26 -4.19 28.54
C ALA A 200 14.96 -5.01 28.48
N THR A 201 14.78 -5.93 29.43
CA THR A 201 13.70 -6.93 29.39
C THR A 201 12.29 -6.35 29.49
N TRP A 202 12.15 -5.09 29.91
CA TRP A 202 10.90 -4.33 29.90
C TRP A 202 10.51 -3.81 28.50
N TYR A 203 11.45 -3.80 27.55
CA TYR A 203 11.25 -3.32 26.19
C TYR A 203 10.91 -4.49 25.26
N GLU A 204 9.67 -4.48 24.75
CA GLU A 204 9.12 -5.48 23.85
C GLU A 204 8.91 -4.89 22.45
N GLN A 205 9.24 -5.64 21.39
CA GLN A 205 8.97 -5.24 20.01
C GLN A 205 8.35 -6.38 19.20
N CYS A 206 7.49 -6.02 18.24
CA CYS A 206 6.95 -6.93 17.25
C CYS A 206 7.93 -6.99 16.06
N VAL A 207 8.77 -8.04 16.01
CA VAL A 207 9.89 -8.15 15.06
C VAL A 207 9.87 -9.47 14.30
N THR A 208 10.73 -9.55 13.28
CA THR A 208 11.02 -10.78 12.52
C THR A 208 12.38 -11.39 12.87
N TYR A 209 13.03 -10.88 13.92
CA TYR A 209 14.36 -11.36 14.34
C TYR A 209 14.27 -12.83 14.76
N ASN A 210 15.27 -13.65 14.44
CA ASN A 210 15.26 -15.12 14.65
C ASN A 210 14.13 -15.91 13.95
N ALA A 211 13.24 -15.27 13.17
CA ALA A 211 12.17 -15.98 12.46
C ALA A 211 12.70 -16.82 11.28
N PHE A 212 13.87 -16.47 10.74
CA PHE A 212 14.49 -17.15 9.60
C PHE A 212 15.76 -17.87 10.03
N SER A 213 15.88 -19.14 9.63
CA SER A 213 17.08 -19.96 9.89
C SER A 213 18.30 -19.54 9.05
N SER A 214 18.09 -18.82 7.95
CA SER A 214 19.13 -18.38 7.04
C SER A 214 18.78 -17.02 6.43
N LYS A 215 19.81 -16.18 6.21
CA LYS A 215 19.67 -14.89 5.52
C LYS A 215 19.07 -15.05 4.11
N LEU A 216 19.30 -16.20 3.47
CA LEU A 216 18.72 -16.49 2.16
C LEU A 216 17.18 -16.54 2.21
N HIS A 217 16.60 -17.12 3.27
CA HIS A 217 15.14 -17.20 3.41
C HIS A 217 14.51 -15.83 3.67
N GLU A 218 15.18 -15.02 4.50
CA GLU A 218 14.77 -13.64 4.76
C GLU A 218 14.78 -12.80 3.47
N LEU A 219 15.87 -12.85 2.70
CA LEU A 219 15.98 -12.15 1.42
C LEU A 219 14.95 -12.67 0.41
N ALA A 220 14.78 -13.99 0.29
CA ALA A 220 13.80 -14.58 -0.61
C ALA A 220 12.37 -14.12 -0.26
N TYR A 221 12.04 -14.01 1.03
CA TYR A 221 10.76 -13.49 1.49
C TYR A 221 10.56 -12.01 1.12
N LEU A 222 11.57 -11.17 1.37
CA LEU A 222 11.55 -9.76 0.99
C LEU A 222 11.34 -9.59 -0.51
N TYR A 223 12.15 -10.28 -1.34
CA TYR A 223 12.04 -10.24 -2.80
C TYR A 223 10.70 -10.77 -3.31
N PHE A 224 10.16 -11.82 -2.69
CA PHE A 224 8.83 -12.32 -3.01
C PHE A 224 7.75 -11.26 -2.74
N GLY A 225 7.80 -10.60 -1.59
CA GLY A 225 6.89 -9.52 -1.24
C GLY A 225 6.98 -8.34 -2.21
N MET A 226 8.21 -7.92 -2.55
CA MET A 226 8.45 -6.88 -3.57
C MET A 226 7.87 -7.26 -4.93
N PHE A 227 8.09 -8.50 -5.36
CA PHE A 227 7.60 -8.97 -6.64
C PHE A 227 6.07 -8.96 -6.69
N MET A 228 5.42 -9.55 -5.69
CA MET A 228 3.96 -9.70 -5.67
C MET A 228 3.23 -8.37 -5.48
N MET A 229 3.76 -7.47 -4.66
CA MET A 229 3.09 -6.21 -4.33
C MET A 229 3.32 -5.12 -5.37
N TYR A 230 4.43 -5.15 -6.11
CA TYR A 230 4.82 -4.09 -7.05
C TYR A 230 5.09 -4.55 -8.47
N TRP A 231 6.07 -5.44 -8.68
CA TRP A 231 6.48 -5.82 -10.04
C TRP A 231 5.39 -6.54 -10.81
N LEU A 232 4.69 -7.48 -10.18
CA LEU A 232 3.59 -8.20 -10.80
C LEU A 232 2.45 -7.25 -11.21
N PRO A 233 1.90 -6.39 -10.33
CA PRO A 233 0.95 -5.36 -10.74
C PRO A 233 1.47 -4.49 -11.88
N LEU A 234 2.69 -3.97 -11.77
CA LEU A 234 3.27 -3.08 -12.78
C LEU A 234 3.35 -3.75 -14.16
N ILE A 235 3.91 -4.96 -14.24
CA ILE A 235 4.06 -5.71 -15.50
C ILE A 235 2.69 -5.97 -16.13
N VAL A 236 1.72 -6.46 -15.36
CA VAL A 236 0.38 -6.77 -15.89
C VAL A 236 -0.32 -5.50 -16.37
N ILE A 237 -0.19 -4.41 -15.61
CA ILE A 237 -0.79 -3.13 -15.96
C ILE A 237 -0.18 -2.58 -17.26
N LEU A 238 1.16 -2.54 -17.35
CA LEU A 238 1.87 -2.07 -18.55
C LEU A 238 1.51 -2.91 -19.77
N PHE A 239 1.49 -4.24 -19.64
CA PHE A 239 1.08 -5.14 -20.71
C PHE A 239 -0.34 -4.84 -21.19
N CYS A 240 -1.31 -4.79 -20.27
CA CYS A 240 -2.71 -4.53 -20.60
C CYS A 240 -2.87 -3.20 -21.35
N TYR A 241 -2.23 -2.13 -20.88
CA TYR A 241 -2.36 -0.81 -21.51
C TYR A 241 -1.60 -0.69 -22.83
N ALA A 242 -0.41 -1.31 -22.95
CA ALA A 242 0.30 -1.38 -24.22
C ALA A 242 -0.57 -2.08 -25.29
N SER A 243 -1.18 -3.21 -24.96
CA SER A 243 -2.08 -3.92 -25.89
C SER A 243 -3.33 -3.10 -26.25
N ILE A 244 -3.92 -2.38 -25.29
CA ILE A 244 -5.05 -1.48 -25.57
C ILE A 244 -4.64 -0.38 -26.54
N ILE A 245 -3.48 0.26 -26.34
CA ILE A 245 -2.99 1.35 -27.20
C ILE A 245 -2.70 0.82 -28.62
N ILE A 246 -2.03 -0.33 -28.73
CA ILE A 246 -1.74 -0.98 -30.02
C ILE A 246 -3.04 -1.28 -30.77
N GLU A 247 -4.05 -1.83 -30.09
CA GLU A 247 -5.34 -2.14 -30.71
C GLU A 247 -6.11 -0.89 -31.14
N ILE A 248 -6.07 0.18 -30.35
CA ILE A 248 -6.66 1.47 -30.73
C ILE A 248 -5.97 2.04 -31.97
N TYR A 249 -4.63 2.00 -32.01
CA TYR A 249 -3.87 2.47 -33.15
C TYR A 249 -4.16 1.65 -34.41
N ARG A 250 -4.23 0.32 -34.28
CA ARG A 250 -4.57 -0.60 -35.38
C ARG A 250 -5.95 -0.28 -35.97
N ARG A 251 -6.98 -0.16 -35.12
CA ARG A 251 -8.36 0.17 -35.57
C ARG A 251 -8.46 1.57 -36.18
N SER A 252 -7.71 2.53 -35.63
CA SER A 252 -7.64 3.88 -36.21
C SER A 252 -7.07 3.83 -37.63
N ARG A 253 -6.00 3.07 -37.85
CA ARG A 253 -5.35 2.94 -39.17
C ARG A 253 -6.25 2.24 -40.19
N GLU A 254 -6.92 1.15 -39.78
CA GLU A 254 -7.92 0.45 -40.61
C GLU A 254 -9.07 1.38 -41.05
N SER A 255 -9.52 2.28 -40.16
CA SER A 255 -10.59 3.24 -40.47
C SER A 255 -10.19 4.38 -41.41
N ILE A 256 -8.90 4.71 -41.49
CA ILE A 256 -8.39 5.74 -42.42
C ILE A 256 -8.28 5.17 -43.85
N CYS A 257 -7.99 3.87 -43.98
CA CYS A 257 -7.93 3.19 -45.27
C CYS A 257 -9.30 2.73 -45.81
N GLY A 258 -10.33 2.60 -44.95
CA GLY A 258 -11.70 2.25 -45.35
C GLY A 258 -12.62 3.47 -45.45
N GLN A 259 -13.09 3.81 -46.66
CA GLN A 259 -14.08 4.87 -46.87
C GLN A 259 -15.38 4.60 -46.08
N GLY A 260 -15.68 5.44 -45.08
CA GLY A 260 -16.93 5.38 -44.32
C GLY A 260 -17.02 6.47 -43.26
N THR A 261 -17.55 7.64 -43.65
CA THR A 261 -17.66 8.88 -42.86
C THR A 261 -18.44 8.72 -41.54
N ASP A 262 -19.36 7.76 -41.43
CA ASP A 262 -20.15 7.52 -40.22
C ASP A 262 -19.45 6.67 -39.14
N ASN A 263 -18.52 5.78 -39.54
CA ASN A 263 -17.74 4.99 -38.59
C ASN A 263 -16.65 5.82 -37.88
N VAL A 264 -16.13 6.86 -38.54
CA VAL A 264 -15.09 7.76 -38.01
C VAL A 264 -15.60 8.58 -36.83
N ARG A 265 -16.85 9.09 -36.87
CA ARG A 265 -17.47 9.82 -35.74
C ARG A 265 -17.73 8.92 -34.54
N ARG A 266 -18.18 7.67 -34.76
CA ARG A 266 -18.39 6.67 -33.70
C ARG A 266 -17.08 6.22 -33.07
N LEU A 267 -16.03 6.03 -33.87
CA LEU A 267 -14.68 5.67 -33.41
C LEU A 267 -14.00 6.84 -32.67
N GLY A 268 -14.21 8.09 -33.09
CA GLY A 268 -13.73 9.28 -32.40
C GLY A 268 -14.38 9.51 -31.03
N PHE A 269 -15.70 9.30 -30.91
CA PHE A 269 -16.40 9.38 -29.62
C PHE A 269 -16.06 8.20 -28.69
N LEU A 270 -16.01 6.98 -29.23
CA LEU A 270 -15.61 5.78 -28.50
C LEU A 270 -14.13 5.84 -28.10
N GLY A 271 -13.28 6.43 -28.94
CA GLY A 271 -11.88 6.74 -28.69
C GLY A 271 -11.69 7.81 -27.60
N ARG A 272 -12.51 8.87 -27.58
CA ARG A 272 -12.53 9.88 -26.50
C ARG A 272 -13.00 9.30 -25.16
N ALA A 273 -14.04 8.48 -25.16
CA ALA A 273 -14.53 7.80 -23.95
C ALA A 273 -13.52 6.75 -23.41
N LYS A 274 -12.85 6.02 -24.30
CA LYS A 274 -11.77 5.08 -23.96
C LYS A 274 -10.49 5.81 -23.53
N SER A 275 -10.16 6.95 -24.14
CA SER A 275 -8.99 7.80 -23.80
C SER A 275 -9.10 8.39 -22.40
N ARG A 276 -10.30 8.79 -21.95
CA ARG A 276 -10.50 9.26 -20.55
C ARG A 276 -10.17 8.17 -19.53
N THR A 277 -10.56 6.92 -19.82
CA THR A 277 -10.27 5.77 -18.96
C THR A 277 -8.78 5.43 -18.98
N LEU A 278 -8.16 5.42 -20.18
CA LEU A 278 -6.70 5.26 -20.36
C LEU A 278 -5.89 6.34 -19.64
N LYS A 279 -6.32 7.61 -19.71
CA LYS A 279 -5.64 8.73 -19.04
C LYS A 279 -5.72 8.59 -17.52
N MET A 280 -6.87 8.22 -16.98
CA MET A 280 -7.02 7.94 -15.55
C MET A 280 -6.09 6.81 -15.10
N THR A 281 -5.93 5.77 -15.91
CA THR A 281 -5.12 4.61 -15.54
C THR A 281 -3.62 4.82 -15.74
N ILE A 282 -3.21 5.61 -16.73
CA ILE A 282 -1.81 6.08 -16.85
C ILE A 282 -1.41 6.89 -15.61
N ILE A 283 -2.29 7.76 -15.12
CA ILE A 283 -2.04 8.50 -13.88
C ILE A 283 -1.86 7.52 -12.71
N ILE A 284 -2.73 6.50 -12.59
CA ILE A 284 -2.59 5.47 -11.54
C ILE A 284 -1.23 4.77 -11.63
N VAL A 285 -0.76 4.41 -12.84
CA VAL A 285 0.56 3.76 -13.03
C VAL A 285 1.71 4.68 -12.61
N ILE A 286 1.69 5.93 -13.05
CA ILE A 286 2.74 6.91 -12.71
C ILE A 286 2.79 7.11 -11.20
N VAL A 287 1.63 7.32 -10.58
CA VAL A 287 1.54 7.48 -9.11
C VAL A 287 2.05 6.23 -8.42
N PHE A 288 1.65 5.03 -8.88
CA PHE A 288 2.11 3.76 -8.32
C PHE A 288 3.64 3.62 -8.38
N VAL A 289 4.26 3.91 -9.53
CA VAL A 289 5.72 3.87 -9.68
C VAL A 289 6.39 4.89 -8.75
N VAL A 290 5.93 6.14 -8.74
CA VAL A 290 6.54 7.21 -7.94
C VAL A 290 6.42 6.95 -6.44
N CYS A 291 5.28 6.43 -5.97
CA CYS A 291 5.06 6.15 -4.55
C CYS A 291 5.86 4.94 -4.05
N TRP A 292 6.01 3.91 -4.87
CA TRP A 292 6.64 2.65 -4.44
C TRP A 292 8.16 2.63 -4.62
N THR A 293 8.69 3.34 -5.62
CA THR A 293 10.13 3.32 -5.94
C THR A 293 11.03 3.73 -4.76
N PRO A 294 10.74 4.81 -4.00
CA PRO A 294 11.58 5.22 -2.88
C PRO A 294 11.70 4.13 -1.80
N TYR A 295 10.57 3.51 -1.44
CA TYR A 295 10.54 2.42 -0.47
C TYR A 295 11.42 1.24 -0.92
N TYR A 296 11.35 0.86 -2.20
CA TYR A 296 12.13 -0.26 -2.72
C TYR A 296 13.61 0.04 -2.89
N ILE A 297 13.99 1.27 -3.24
CA ILE A 297 15.39 1.67 -3.26
C ILE A 297 15.99 1.56 -1.84
N MET A 298 15.26 2.05 -0.83
CA MET A 298 15.68 1.97 0.57
C MET A 298 15.71 0.52 1.09
N ALA A 299 14.84 -0.37 0.61
CA ALA A 299 14.80 -1.76 1.06
C ALA A 299 15.90 -2.65 0.46
N ILE A 300 16.50 -2.24 -0.67
CA ILE A 300 17.57 -2.96 -1.35
C ILE A 300 18.95 -2.53 -0.87
N TRP A 301 19.07 -1.30 -0.35
CA TRP A 301 20.31 -0.72 0.15
C TRP A 301 20.55 -1.08 1.62
#